data_AF-A0A1F7RGQ1-F1
#
_entry.id   AF-A0A1F7RGQ1-F1
#
_cell.length_a   1.000
_cell.length_b   1.000
_cell.length_c   1.000
_cell.angle_alpha   90.00
_cell.angle_beta   90.00
_cell.angle_gamma   90.00
#
_symmetry.space_group_name_H-M   'P 1'
#
loop_
_entity.id
_entity.type
_entity.pdbx_description
1 polymer ?
#
loop_
_entity_poly.entity_id
_entity_poly.type
_entity_poly.pdbx_seq_one_letter_code
_entity_poly.pdbx_strand_id
1 'polypeptide(L)'
;MSFLSTQFVDLGISIPENLVIDTLAIAKRYYHFPSNSLENLARCFGIRALNLHRSMADAEVTKKIFDIFVDDFSKKGVETIEQLFIKREKL
;
A
#
# COMPACT_ATOMS: atom_id res chain seq x y z
N MET A 1 10.55 -5.69 4.05
CA MET A 1 10.48 -7.13 3.76
C MET A 1 11.46 -7.98 4.58
N SER A 2 12.45 -7.42 5.26
CA SER A 2 13.47 -8.18 6.01
C SER A 2 12.92 -9.22 6.98
N PHE A 3 11.85 -8.91 7.73
CA PHE A 3 11.22 -9.86 8.66
C PHE A 3 10.73 -11.14 7.96
N LEU A 4 9.92 -11.02 6.91
CA LEU A 4 9.40 -12.19 6.19
C LEU A 4 10.51 -12.97 5.50
N SER A 5 11.48 -12.27 4.90
CA SER A 5 12.63 -12.92 4.26
C SER A 5 13.44 -13.77 5.24
N THR A 6 13.69 -13.28 6.45
CA THR A 6 14.36 -14.06 7.51
C THR A 6 13.55 -15.29 7.89
N GLN A 7 12.23 -15.15 8.08
CA GLN A 7 11.38 -16.30 8.43
C GLN A 7 11.32 -17.36 7.33
N PHE A 8 11.30 -16.97 6.05
CA PHE A 8 11.38 -17.92 4.94
C PHE A 8 12.69 -18.71 4.96
N VAL A 9 13.82 -18.02 5.19
CA VAL A 9 15.15 -18.65 5.30
C VAL A 9 15.19 -19.62 6.48
N ASP A 10 14.72 -19.20 7.66
CA ASP A 10 14.70 -20.03 8.87
C ASP A 10 13.86 -21.30 8.69
N LEU A 11 12.78 -21.23 7.91
CA LEU A 11 11.90 -22.35 7.58
C LEU A 11 12.40 -23.19 6.39
N GLY A 12 13.51 -22.82 5.74
CA GLY A 12 14.02 -23.50 4.55
C GLY A 12 13.11 -23.36 3.32
N ILE A 13 12.27 -22.33 3.29
CA ILE A 13 11.32 -22.05 2.21
C ILE A 13 11.92 -20.98 1.30
N SER A 14 11.81 -21.17 -0.02
CA SER A 14 12.25 -20.17 -1.00
C SER A 14 11.46 -18.86 -0.84
N ILE A 15 12.17 -17.74 -0.85
CA ILE A 15 11.54 -16.42 -0.84
C ILE A 15 10.76 -16.23 -2.17
N PRO A 16 9.48 -15.84 -2.14
CA PRO A 16 8.73 -15.59 -3.36
C PRO A 16 9.31 -14.44 -4.18
N GLU A 17 9.40 -14.62 -5.51
CA GLU A 17 9.82 -13.59 -6.46
C GLU A 17 8.62 -12.77 -6.96
N ASN A 18 7.71 -12.39 -6.07
CA ASN A 18 6.55 -11.60 -6.43
C ASN A 18 6.87 -10.10 -6.45
N LEU A 19 6.16 -9.37 -7.31
CA LEU A 19 6.19 -7.91 -7.28
C LEU A 19 5.66 -7.41 -5.93
N VAL A 20 6.39 -6.47 -5.33
CA VAL A 20 6.03 -5.82 -4.07
C VAL A 20 5.61 -4.39 -4.36
N ILE A 21 4.41 -4.04 -3.91
CA ILE A 21 3.86 -2.69 -4.03
C ILE A 21 3.84 -2.06 -2.64
N ASP A 22 4.51 -0.91 -2.51
CA ASP A 22 4.54 -0.12 -1.27
C ASP A 22 3.53 1.03 -1.34
N THR A 23 2.42 0.91 -0.60
CA THR A 23 1.38 1.94 -0.52
C THR A 23 1.89 3.25 0.08
N LEU A 24 2.89 3.21 0.97
CA LEU A 24 3.52 4.42 1.52
C LEU A 24 4.31 5.15 0.43
N ALA A 25 5.02 4.42 -0.42
CA ALA A 25 5.72 5.01 -1.56
C ALA A 25 4.75 5.65 -2.55
N ILE A 26 3.61 5.00 -2.83
CA ILE A 26 2.54 5.57 -3.65
C ILE A 26 2.00 6.86 -3.02
N ALA A 27 1.62 6.84 -1.74
CA ALA A 27 1.05 7.99 -1.04
C ALA A 27 1.98 9.21 -1.08
N LYS A 28 3.27 9.01 -0.77
CA LYS A 28 4.29 10.08 -0.81
C LYS A 28 4.47 10.68 -2.20
N ARG A 29 4.42 9.82 -3.22
CA ARG A 29 4.73 10.20 -4.59
C ARG A 29 3.57 10.89 -5.30
N TYR A 30 2.36 10.35 -5.14
CA TYR A 30 1.21 10.75 -5.94
C TYR A 30 0.20 11.59 -5.18
N TYR A 31 0.29 11.73 -3.86
CA TYR A 31 -0.73 12.46 -3.09
C TYR A 31 -0.12 13.59 -2.25
N HIS A 32 -1.01 14.38 -1.65
CA HIS A 32 -0.71 15.47 -0.72
C HIS A 32 -1.44 15.28 0.60
N PHE A 33 -0.89 14.42 1.46
CA PHE A 33 -1.42 14.23 2.81
C PHE A 33 -0.64 15.04 3.85
N PRO A 34 -1.29 15.49 4.94
CA PRO A 34 -0.60 16.11 6.08
C PRO A 34 0.44 15.18 6.72
N SER A 35 0.17 13.87 6.69
CA SER A 35 1.09 12.80 7.10
C SER A 35 0.80 11.55 6.26
N ASN A 36 1.82 10.72 6.03
CA ASN A 36 1.66 9.45 5.33
C ASN A 36 1.65 8.25 6.30
N SER A 37 1.41 8.46 7.59
CA SER A 37 1.17 7.34 8.51
C SER A 37 -0.11 6.60 8.14
N LEU A 38 -0.15 5.29 8.37
CA LEU A 38 -1.31 4.45 8.05
C LEU A 38 -2.59 4.98 8.73
N GLU A 39 -2.48 5.41 9.99
CA GLU A 39 -3.57 6.04 10.73
C GLU A 39 -4.05 7.35 10.09
N ASN A 40 -3.13 8.22 9.65
CA ASN A 40 -3.51 9.46 9.00
C ASN A 40 -4.19 9.21 7.64
N LEU A 41 -3.65 8.28 6.84
CA LEU A 41 -4.25 7.89 5.57
C LEU A 41 -5.64 7.30 5.79
N ALA A 42 -5.80 6.38 6.75
CA ALA A 42 -7.09 5.81 7.12
C ALA A 42 -8.10 6.90 7.49
N ARG A 43 -7.68 7.88 8.31
CA ARG A 43 -8.52 9.02 8.68
C ARG A 43 -8.89 9.89 7.49
N CYS A 44 -7.93 10.23 6.62
CA CYS A 44 -8.17 11.02 5.41
C CYS A 44 -9.18 10.36 4.47
N PHE A 45 -9.16 9.02 4.38
CA PHE A 45 -10.07 8.25 3.56
C PHE A 45 -11.35 7.78 4.29
N GLY A 46 -11.55 8.18 5.55
CA GLY A 46 -12.73 7.77 6.33
C GLY A 46 -12.80 6.27 6.64
N ILE A 47 -11.67 5.56 6.61
CA ILE A 47 -11.60 4.13 6.89
C ILE A 47 -11.68 3.92 8.40
N ARG A 48 -12.72 3.24 8.87
CA ARG A 48 -12.83 2.83 10.28
C ARG A 48 -11.82 1.72 10.56
N ALA A 49 -10.87 1.98 11.46
CA ALA A 49 -10.02 0.93 12.02
C ALA A 49 -10.89 0.03 12.91
N LEU A 50 -10.95 -1.26 12.60
CA LEU A 50 -11.62 -2.25 13.44
C LEU A 50 -10.67 -2.58 14.61
N ASN A 51 -11.21 -2.61 15.84
CA ASN A 51 -10.50 -3.03 17.06
C ASN A 51 -10.27 -4.56 17.08
N LEU A 52 -9.59 -5.10 16.07
CA LEU A 52 -9.10 -6.48 16.04
C LEU A 52 -7.58 -6.43 15.96
N HIS A 53 -6.90 -7.42 16.56
CA HIS A 53 -5.45 -7.55 16.69
C HIS A 53 -4.64 -6.68 15.70
N ARG A 54 -3.93 -5.68 16.24
CA ARG A 54 -3.31 -4.55 15.52
C ARG A 54 -2.74 -4.90 14.15
N SER A 55 -1.99 -6.02 14.03
CA SER A 55 -1.37 -6.46 12.78
C SER A 55 -2.37 -6.82 11.66
N MET A 56 -3.47 -7.51 11.98
CA MET A 56 -4.50 -7.84 11.00
C MET A 56 -5.26 -6.58 10.59
N ALA A 57 -5.61 -5.73 11.56
CA ALA A 57 -6.26 -4.45 11.26
C ALA A 57 -5.38 -3.56 10.36
N ASP A 58 -4.07 -3.48 10.62
CA ASP A 58 -3.14 -2.72 9.79
C ASP A 58 -3.07 -3.28 8.35
N ALA A 59 -3.06 -4.60 8.19
CA ALA A 59 -3.09 -5.24 6.86
C ALA A 59 -4.41 -4.95 6.11
N GLU A 60 -5.55 -5.03 6.79
CA GLU A 60 -6.86 -4.71 6.20
C GLU A 60 -6.97 -3.24 5.78
N VAL A 61 -6.50 -2.32 6.64
CA VAL A 61 -6.48 -0.89 6.33
C VAL A 61 -5.56 -0.61 5.15
N THR A 62 -4.38 -1.24 5.12
CA THR A 62 -3.43 -1.12 4.00
C THR A 62 -4.07 -1.58 2.68
N LYS A 63 -4.81 -2.69 2.69
CA LYS A 63 -5.54 -3.20 1.52
C LYS A 63 -6.62 -2.22 1.06
N LYS A 64 -7.42 -1.67 1.98
CA LYS A 64 -8.46 -0.67 1.64
C LYS A 64 -7.86 0.61 1.04
N ILE A 65 -6.74 1.09 1.57
CA ILE A 65 -6.01 2.24 1.01
C ILE A 65 -5.52 1.91 -0.40
N PHE A 66 -4.95 0.71 -0.60
CA PHE A 66 -4.52 0.28 -1.93
C PHE A 66 -5.67 0.23 -2.94
N ASP A 67 -6.83 -0.32 -2.55
CA ASP A 67 -8.02 -0.34 -3.41
C ASP A 67 -8.44 1.07 -3.86
N ILE A 68 -8.39 2.06 -2.95
CA ILE A 68 -8.68 3.46 -3.26
C ILE A 68 -7.66 4.02 -4.26
N PHE A 69 -6.38 3.75 -4.06
CA PHE A 69 -5.34 4.19 -5.01
C PHE A 69 -5.58 3.61 -6.40
N VAL A 70 -5.92 2.33 -6.49
CA VAL A 70 -6.23 1.66 -7.77
C VAL A 70 -7.43 2.33 -8.45
N ASP A 71 -8.50 2.63 -7.72
CA ASP A 71 -9.68 3.31 -8.26
C ASP A 71 -9.35 4.75 -8.74
N ASP A 72 -8.60 5.51 -7.96
CA ASP A 72 -8.14 6.86 -8.36
C ASP A 72 -7.27 6.84 -9.61
N PHE A 73 -6.32 5.88 -9.70
CA PHE A 73 -5.46 5.70 -10.86
C PHE A 73 -6.24 5.25 -12.09
N SER A 74 -7.20 4.33 -11.93
CA SER A 74 -8.05 3.88 -13.02
C SER A 74 -8.86 5.04 -13.61
N LYS A 75 -9.44 5.92 -12.77
CA LYS A 75 -10.13 7.15 -13.23
C LYS A 75 -9.24 8.10 -14.03
N LYS A 76 -7.92 8.00 -13.88
CA LYS A 76 -6.91 8.77 -14.65
C LYS A 76 -6.34 7.98 -15.85
N GLY A 77 -6.92 6.83 -16.18
CA GLY A 77 -6.50 5.97 -17.28
C GLY A 77 -5.19 5.24 -17.03
N VAL A 78 -4.87 4.93 -15.77
CA VAL A 78 -3.75 4.06 -15.40
C VAL A 78 -4.31 2.68 -15.09
N GLU A 79 -3.96 1.70 -15.91
CA GLU A 79 -4.41 0.30 -15.83
C GLU A 79 -3.28 -0.66 -15.48
N THR A 80 -2.01 -0.24 -15.63
CA THR A 80 -0.84 -1.09 -15.33
C THR A 80 0.17 -0.37 -14.44
N ILE A 81 1.03 -1.16 -13.78
CA ILE A 81 2.06 -0.63 -12.88
C ILE A 81 3.15 0.11 -13.68
N GLU A 82 3.43 -0.34 -14.91
CA GLU A 82 4.36 0.31 -15.83
C GLU A 82 3.96 1.76 -16.10
N GLN A 83 2.65 2.00 -16.25
CA GLN A 83 2.10 3.33 -16.51
C GLN A 83 2.28 4.29 -15.33
N LEU A 84 2.37 3.79 -14.09
CA LEU A 84 2.71 4.61 -12.93
C LEU A 84 4.13 5.18 -13.03
N PHE A 85 5.09 4.48 -13.66
CA PHE A 85 6.44 5.03 -13.81
C PHE A 85 6.51 6.19 -14.81
N ILE A 86 5.61 6.16 -15.80
CA ILE A 86 5.50 7.16 -16.87
C ILE A 86 4.74 8.40 -16.36
N LYS A 87 3.57 8.22 -15.73
CA LYS A 87 2.82 9.32 -15.13
C LYS A 87 3.43 9.69 -13.78
N ARG A 88 4.04 10.87 -13.69
CA ARG A 88 4.65 11.39 -12.45
C ARG A 88 3.88 12.54 -11.81
N GLU A 89 2.70 12.84 -12.32
CA GLU A 89 1.87 13.92 -11.82
C GLU A 89 1.19 13.50 -10.51
N LYS A 90 1.14 14.44 -9.57
CA LYS A 90 0.40 14.24 -8.33
C LYS A 90 -1.10 14.39 -8.55
N LEU A 91 -1.85 13.60 -7.80
CA LEU A 91 -3.28 13.66 -7.57
C LEU A 91 -3.63 14.75 -6.54
#